data_AF-A0A2M7JQ50-F1
#
_entry.id   AF-A0A2M7JQ50-F1
#
_cell.length_a   1.000
_cell.length_b   1.000
_cell.length_c   1.000
_cell.angle_alpha   90.00
_cell.angle_beta   90.00
_cell.angle_gamma   90.00
#
_symmetry.space_group_name_H-M   'P 1'
#
loop_
_entity.id
_entity.type
_entity.pdbx_description
1 polymer ?
#
loop_
_entity_poly.entity_id
_entity_poly.type
_entity_poly.pdbx_seq_one_letter_code
_entity_poly.pdbx_strand_id
1 'polypeptide(L)' 'KGIPQAKDDALEIETFDESNLPDEIAFDHRSILSDYFKGAY' A
#
# COMPACT_ATOMS: atom_id res chain seq x y z
N LYS A 1 -16.64 0.97 10.60
CA LYS A 1 -15.31 0.34 10.42
C LYS A 1 -15.50 -0.84 9.48
N GLY A 2 -14.85 -0.84 8.32
CA GLY A 2 -14.87 -1.98 7.39
C GLY A 2 -13.64 -2.83 7.65
N ILE A 3 -13.81 -4.16 7.71
CA ILE A 3 -12.70 -5.10 7.77
C ILE A 3 -12.27 -5.37 6.32
N PRO A 4 -10.98 -5.19 5.95
CA PRO A 4 -10.50 -5.54 4.62
C PRO A 4 -10.78 -7.01 4.31
N GLN A 5 -11.32 -7.30 3.13
CA GLN A 5 -11.57 -8.66 2.67
C GLN A 5 -10.99 -8.81 1.26
N ALA A 6 -10.04 -9.73 1.10
CA ALA A 6 -9.52 -10.13 -0.20
C ALA A 6 -10.68 -10.73 -1.01
N LYS A 7 -10.75 -10.37 -2.29
CA LYS A 7 -11.67 -10.97 -3.27
C LYS A 7 -10.91 -11.98 -4.14
N ASP A 8 -11.52 -12.37 -5.25
CA ASP A 8 -11.26 -13.64 -5.94
C ASP A 8 -9.79 -13.93 -6.34
N ASP A 9 -8.99 -12.93 -6.75
CA ASP A 9 -7.62 -13.17 -7.26
C ASP A 9 -6.50 -12.65 -6.32
N ALA A 10 -6.87 -12.02 -5.21
CA ALA A 10 -5.89 -11.49 -4.26
C ALA A 10 -5.46 -12.60 -3.29
N LEU A 11 -4.17 -12.95 -3.33
CA LEU A 11 -3.61 -13.96 -2.44
C LEU A 11 -3.67 -13.51 -0.97
N GLU A 12 -3.41 -12.24 -0.70
CA GLU A 12 -3.36 -11.66 0.65
C GLU A 12 -3.85 -10.20 0.67
N ILE A 13 -4.33 -9.74 1.82
CA ILE A 13 -4.71 -8.34 2.07
C ILE A 13 -4.28 -7.91 3.47
N GLU A 14 -3.67 -6.72 3.57
CA GLU A 14 -3.24 -6.13 4.84
C GLU A 14 -3.37 -4.60 4.78
N THR A 15 -3.36 -3.94 5.94
CA THR A 15 -3.38 -2.48 6.05
C THR A 15 -1.95 -1.95 6.25
N PHE A 16 -1.52 -1.06 5.36
CA PHE A 16 -0.19 -0.47 5.41
C PHE A 16 -0.23 1.04 5.68
N ASP A 17 0.75 1.51 6.44
CA ASP A 17 1.14 2.89 6.64
C ASP A 17 2.62 3.08 6.24
N GLU A 18 3.13 4.32 6.32
CA GLU A 18 4.51 4.64 5.90
C GLU A 18 5.58 3.77 6.59
N SER A 19 5.31 3.28 7.80
CA SER A 19 6.28 2.54 8.62
C SER A 19 6.29 1.04 8.37
N ASN A 20 5.25 0.47 7.75
CA ASN A 20 5.12 -0.97 7.57
C ASN A 20 4.90 -1.41 6.10
N LEU A 21 5.12 -0.51 5.14
CA LEU A 21 5.08 -0.87 3.72
C LEU A 21 6.04 -2.03 3.38
N PRO A 22 5.62 -3.00 2.55
CA PRO A 22 6.49 -4.09 2.14
C PRO A 22 7.68 -3.57 1.32
N ASP A 23 8.82 -4.26 1.38
CA ASP A 23 10.04 -3.88 0.65
C ASP A 23 9.81 -3.94 -0.88
N GLU A 24 9.15 -5.00 -1.33
CA GLU A 24 8.76 -5.17 -2.72
C GLU A 24 7.38 -4.54 -2.97
N ILE A 25 7.35 -3.53 -3.83
CA ILE A 25 6.13 -2.90 -4.30
C ILE A 25 6.20 -2.88 -5.82
N ALA A 26 5.12 -3.32 -6.48
CA ALA A 26 5.06 -3.37 -7.93
C ALA A 26 5.26 -1.99 -8.57
N PHE A 27 5.90 -1.98 -9.76
CA PHE A 27 6.13 -0.79 -10.57
C PHE A 27 6.87 0.33 -9.81
N ASP A 28 6.42 1.56 -9.97
CA ASP A 28 6.93 2.77 -9.33
C ASP A 28 6.06 3.23 -8.15
N HIS A 29 5.15 2.38 -7.66
CA HIS A 29 4.21 2.76 -6.62
C HIS A 29 4.92 3.20 -5.32
N ARG A 30 6.14 2.74 -5.04
CA ARG A 30 6.94 3.24 -3.90
C ARG A 30 7.20 4.74 -3.99
N SER A 31 7.52 5.26 -5.18
CA SER A 31 7.76 6.69 -5.40
C SER A 31 6.48 7.48 -5.19
N ILE A 32 5.37 7.02 -5.78
CA ILE A 32 4.05 7.64 -5.66
C ILE A 32 3.59 7.71 -4.18
N LEU A 33 3.76 6.62 -3.44
CA LEU A 33 3.43 6.57 -2.01
C LEU A 33 4.33 7.47 -1.16
N SER A 34 5.64 7.54 -1.48
CA SER A 34 6.56 8.47 -0.83
C SER A 34 6.12 9.93 -1.02
N ASP A 35 5.72 10.30 -2.23
CA ASP A 35 5.26 11.66 -2.52
C ASP A 35 3.96 11.99 -1.79
N TYR A 36 3.04 11.02 -1.71
CA TYR A 36 1.82 11.12 -0.91
C TYR A 36 2.10 11.36 0.58
N PHE A 37 2.98 10.57 1.20
CA PHE A 37 3.31 10.74 2.63
C PHE A 37 4.04 12.06 2.93
N LYS A 38 4.87 12.53 2.00
CA LYS A 38 5.60 13.81 2.14
C LYS A 38 4.73 15.04 1.87
N GLY A 39 3.51 14.87 1.37
CA GLY A 39 2.64 15.97 0.99
C GLY A 39 3.10 16.75 -0.24
N ALA A 40 3.93 16.13 -1.09
CA ALA A 40 4.59 16.77 -2.22
C ALA A 40 3.76 16.64 -3.51
N TYR A 41 2.52 17.15 -3.48
CA TYR A 41 1.57 17.16 -4.60
C TYR A 41 1.34 18.55 -5.17
#